data_AF-G0QFP3-F1
#
_entry.id   AF-G0QFP3-F1
#
_cell.length_a   1.000
_cell.length_b   1.000
_cell.length_c   1.000
_cell.angle_alpha   90.00
_cell.angle_beta   90.00
_cell.angle_gamma   90.00
#
_symmetry.space_group_name_H-M   'P 1'
#
loop_
_entity.id
_entity.type
_entity.pdbx_description
1 polymer ?
#
loop_
_entity_poly.entity_id
_entity_poly.type
_entity_poly.pdbx_seq_one_letter_code
_entity_poly.pdbx_strand_id
1 'polypeptide(L)'
;MVDIEYEDDSELERKLYEAMDASNYDQGLGYSDETLEEAAEQLVPILSAGDHQPSYDEIDRWLEEAHSEKADLSAGVKLRAIEEYSIPSDP
;
A
#
# COMPACT_ATOMS: atom_id res chain seq x y z
N MET A 1 -2.74 11.62 -14.39
CA MET A 1 -2.18 10.43 -13.74
C MET A 1 -0.69 10.63 -13.66
N VAL A 2 -0.13 10.57 -12.45
CA VAL A 2 1.31 10.73 -12.19
C VAL A 2 1.85 9.33 -11.95
N ASP A 3 2.77 8.89 -12.80
CA ASP A 3 3.49 7.62 -12.61
C ASP A 3 4.52 7.81 -11.48
N ILE A 4 4.59 6.83 -10.58
CA ILE A 4 5.48 6.82 -9.43
C ILE A 4 6.83 6.25 -9.89
N GLU A 5 7.70 7.08 -10.51
CA GLU A 5 9.08 6.64 -10.86
C GLU A 5 9.94 6.46 -9.59
N TYR A 6 10.64 5.33 -9.44
CA TYR A 6 11.43 5.02 -8.24
C TYR A 6 12.92 5.29 -8.46
N GLU A 7 13.54 6.15 -7.64
CA GLU A 7 15.01 6.26 -7.58
C GLU A 7 15.62 5.60 -6.32
N ASP A 8 14.84 5.35 -5.25
CA ASP A 8 15.29 4.68 -4.01
C ASP A 8 14.10 4.14 -3.16
N ASP A 9 14.33 3.15 -2.27
CA ASP A 9 13.28 2.51 -1.43
C ASP A 9 12.51 3.53 -0.57
N SER A 10 13.18 4.59 -0.11
CA SER A 10 12.57 5.69 0.65
C SER A 10 11.65 6.58 -0.19
N GLU A 11 11.86 6.67 -1.50
CA GLU A 11 10.98 7.44 -2.38
C GLU A 11 9.70 6.65 -2.72
N LEU A 12 9.82 5.33 -2.87
CA LEU A 12 8.69 4.39 -2.95
C LEU A 12 7.82 4.49 -1.69
N GLU A 13 8.44 4.38 -0.51
CA GLU A 13 7.76 4.50 0.77
C GLU A 13 6.98 5.82 0.90
N ARG A 14 7.63 6.96 0.60
CA ARG A 14 6.98 8.27 0.64
C ARG A 14 5.77 8.34 -0.30
N LYS A 15 5.90 7.83 -1.53
CA LYS A 15 4.81 7.88 -2.53
C LYS A 15 3.65 6.95 -2.14
N LEU A 16 3.94 5.79 -1.55
CA LEU A 16 2.93 4.90 -0.98
C LEU A 16 2.19 5.57 0.18
N TYR A 17 2.93 6.16 1.12
CA TYR A 17 2.35 6.91 2.23
C TYR A 17 1.45 8.04 1.72
N GLU A 18 1.93 8.88 0.79
CA GLU A 18 1.14 9.96 0.20
C GLU A 18 -0.13 9.46 -0.48
N ALA A 19 -0.05 8.32 -1.19
CA ALA A 19 -1.21 7.70 -1.81
C ALA A 19 -2.20 7.15 -0.77
N MET A 20 -1.69 6.51 0.29
CA MET A 20 -2.51 5.96 1.36
C MET A 20 -3.19 7.04 2.20
N ASP A 21 -2.49 8.13 2.51
CA ASP A 21 -3.04 9.28 3.23
C ASP A 21 -4.14 9.98 2.44
N ALA A 22 -3.91 10.24 1.14
CA ALA A 22 -4.92 10.80 0.26
C ALA A 22 -6.18 9.92 0.19
N SER A 23 -5.99 8.61 0.05
CA SER A 23 -7.07 7.61 0.01
C SER A 23 -7.83 7.53 1.35
N ASN A 24 -7.10 7.49 2.47
CA ASN A 24 -7.67 7.50 3.82
C ASN A 24 -8.52 8.75 4.09
N TYR A 25 -8.08 9.90 3.58
CA TYR A 25 -8.83 11.16 3.66
C TYR A 25 -10.09 11.14 2.79
N ASP A 26 -9.96 10.77 1.50
CA ASP A 26 -11.08 10.77 0.55
C ASP A 26 -12.18 9.76 0.94
N GLN A 27 -11.78 8.60 1.45
CA GLN A 27 -12.69 7.56 1.92
C GLN A 27 -13.17 7.75 3.37
N GLY A 28 -12.55 8.65 4.14
CA GLY A 28 -12.90 8.93 5.52
C GLY A 28 -12.67 7.78 6.50
N LEU A 29 -11.63 6.96 6.27
CA LEU A 29 -11.37 5.73 7.05
C LEU A 29 -10.82 6.03 8.45
N GLY A 30 -10.14 7.17 8.62
CA GLY A 30 -9.71 7.68 9.91
C GLY A 30 -8.50 6.97 10.51
N TYR A 31 -7.64 6.36 9.69
CA TYR A 31 -6.36 5.82 10.13
C TYR A 31 -5.39 6.95 10.53
N SER A 32 -4.54 6.67 11.51
CA SER A 32 -3.47 7.57 11.93
C SER A 32 -2.26 7.49 11.01
N ASP A 33 -1.49 8.58 10.94
CA ASP A 33 -0.23 8.68 10.20
C ASP A 33 0.70 7.49 10.47
N GLU A 34 0.88 7.10 11.75
CA GLU A 34 1.71 5.94 12.15
C GLU A 34 1.23 4.63 11.50
N THR A 35 -0.08 4.43 11.37
CA THR A 35 -0.64 3.21 10.76
C THR A 35 -0.47 3.20 9.24
N LEU A 36 -0.54 4.38 8.62
CA LEU A 36 -0.33 4.52 7.18
C LEU A 36 1.15 4.36 6.82
N GLU A 37 2.05 4.91 7.65
CA GLU A 37 3.50 4.76 7.52
C GLU A 37 3.90 3.28 7.67
N GLU A 38 3.41 2.59 8.71
CA GLU A 38 3.64 1.14 8.87
C GLU A 38 3.12 0.31 7.67
N ALA A 39 1.97 0.67 7.11
CA ALA A 39 1.41 -0.01 5.95
C ALA A 39 2.25 0.23 4.69
N ALA A 40 2.73 1.46 4.48
CA ALA A 40 3.62 1.81 3.38
C ALA A 40 4.96 1.08 3.49
N GLU A 41 5.61 1.09 4.67
CA GLU A 41 6.86 0.37 4.94
C GLU A 41 6.76 -1.12 4.64
N GLN A 42 5.63 -1.76 4.98
CA GLN A 42 5.42 -3.19 4.70
C GLN A 42 5.21 -3.51 3.22
N LEU A 43 4.75 -2.54 2.42
CA LEU A 43 4.59 -2.68 0.98
C LEU A 43 5.88 -2.44 0.20
N VAL A 44 6.79 -1.60 0.70
CA VAL A 44 8.09 -1.32 0.06
C VAL A 44 8.83 -2.60 -0.37
N PRO A 45 9.13 -3.58 0.51
CA PRO A 45 9.88 -4.78 0.12
C PRO A 45 9.12 -5.71 -0.84
N ILE A 46 7.79 -5.59 -0.90
CA ILE A 46 6.91 -6.39 -1.77
C ILE A 46 6.95 -5.81 -3.18
N LEU A 47 6.81 -4.49 -3.27
CA LEU A 47 6.77 -3.77 -4.53
C LEU A 47 8.16 -3.56 -5.13
N SER A 48 9.22 -3.45 -4.30
CA SER A 48 10.60 -3.40 -4.79
C SER A 48 11.10 -4.76 -5.31
N ALA A 49 10.52 -5.86 -4.83
CA ALA A 49 10.77 -7.20 -5.35
C ALA A 49 9.97 -7.52 -6.63
N GLY A 50 8.87 -6.81 -6.86
CA GLY A 50 8.03 -6.93 -8.05
C GLY A 50 8.45 -5.96 -9.16
N ASP A 51 8.28 -6.36 -10.42
CA ASP A 51 8.46 -5.47 -11.58
C ASP A 51 7.21 -4.58 -11.82
N HIS A 52 6.35 -4.42 -10.80
CA HIS A 52 5.05 -3.79 -10.92
C HIS A 52 4.89 -2.66 -9.90
N GLN A 53 4.44 -1.51 -10.39
CA GLN A 53 4.14 -0.35 -9.56
C GLN A 53 2.63 -0.30 -9.33
N PRO A 54 2.15 -0.18 -8.09
CA PRO A 54 0.73 -0.01 -7.86
C PRO A 54 0.27 1.36 -8.32
N SER A 55 -0.88 1.38 -8.96
CA SER A 55 -1.63 2.59 -9.22
C SER A 55 -2.34 3.09 -7.95
N TYR A 56 -2.70 4.37 -7.93
CA TYR A 56 -3.52 4.94 -6.86
C TYR A 56 -4.85 4.18 -6.68
N ASP A 57 -5.49 3.76 -7.78
CA ASP A 57 -6.76 3.02 -7.74
C ASP A 57 -6.60 1.65 -7.04
N GLU A 58 -5.45 0.98 -7.19
CA GLU A 58 -5.15 -0.27 -6.49
C GLU A 58 -4.98 -0.04 -4.98
N ILE A 59 -4.25 1.02 -4.60
CA ILE A 59 -4.03 1.41 -3.20
C ILE A 59 -5.37 1.75 -2.53
N ASP A 60 -6.22 2.54 -3.19
CA ASP A 60 -7.57 2.89 -2.72
C ASP A 60 -8.40 1.64 -2.41
N ARG A 61 -8.42 0.68 -3.34
CA ARG A 61 -9.16 -0.57 -3.17
C ARG A 61 -8.59 -1.42 -2.03
N TRP A 62 -7.26 -1.54 -1.91
CA TRP A 62 -6.67 -2.32 -0.82
C TRP A 62 -7.01 -1.74 0.55
N LEU A 63 -7.05 -0.40 0.68
CA LEU A 63 -7.46 0.27 1.92
C LEU A 63 -8.94 0.06 2.22
N GLU A 64 -9.81 0.18 1.23
CA GLU A 64 -11.26 -0.06 1.38
C GLU A 64 -11.53 -1.48 1.85
N GLU A 65 -10.87 -2.46 1.23
CA GLU A 65 -11.02 -3.87 1.56
C GLU A 65 -10.45 -4.22 2.94
N ALA A 66 -9.24 -3.75 3.27
CA ALA A 66 -8.64 -3.93 4.60
C ALA A 66 -9.53 -3.32 5.70
N HIS A 67 -10.14 -2.17 5.44
CA HIS A 67 -11.08 -1.52 6.36
C HIS A 67 -12.39 -2.31 6.49
N SER A 68 -12.97 -2.76 5.38
CA SER A 68 -14.22 -3.53 5.33
C SER A 68 -14.11 -4.86 6.09
N GLU A 69 -12.97 -5.53 5.97
CA GLU A 69 -12.68 -6.77 6.69
C GLU A 69 -12.38 -6.55 8.18
N LYS A 70 -12.26 -5.28 8.62
CA LYS A 70 -11.76 -4.89 9.95
C LYS A 70 -10.41 -5.55 10.25
N ALA A 71 -9.64 -5.81 9.20
CA ALA A 71 -8.29 -6.32 9.34
C ALA A 71 -7.39 -5.19 9.86
N ASP A 72 -6.28 -5.58 10.48
CA ASP A 72 -5.17 -4.65 10.68
C ASP A 72 -4.77 -4.10 9.30
N LEU A 73 -4.74 -2.78 9.13
CA LEU A 73 -4.54 -2.13 7.83
C LEU A 73 -3.26 -2.64 7.16
N SER A 74 -2.18 -2.70 7.94
CA SER A 74 -0.86 -3.10 7.46
C SER A 74 -0.87 -4.56 6.99
N ALA A 75 -1.54 -5.45 7.73
CA ALA A 75 -1.68 -6.84 7.34
C ALA A 75 -2.63 -7.03 6.14
N GLY A 76 -3.73 -6.29 6.08
CA GLY A 76 -4.74 -6.39 5.02
C GLY A 76 -4.18 -5.91 3.68
N VAL A 77 -3.54 -4.75 3.65
CA VAL A 77 -2.93 -4.21 2.44
C VAL A 77 -1.77 -5.08 1.96
N LYS A 78 -0.95 -5.60 2.89
CA LYS A 78 0.11 -6.56 2.58
C LYS A 78 -0.39 -7.83 1.91
N LEU A 79 -1.46 -8.43 2.45
CA LEU A 79 -2.05 -9.65 1.87
C LEU A 79 -2.50 -9.42 0.44
N ARG A 80 -3.12 -8.27 0.15
CA ARG A 80 -3.58 -7.94 -1.21
C ARG A 80 -2.45 -7.72 -2.19
N ALA A 81 -1.41 -6.98 -1.80
CA ALA A 81 -0.25 -6.78 -2.66
C ALA A 81 0.43 -8.12 -2.99
N ILE A 82 0.48 -9.07 -2.05
CA ILE A 82 1.03 -10.42 -2.29
C ILE A 82 0.13 -11.23 -3.25
N GLU A 83 -1.18 -11.25 -3.01
CA GLU A 83 -2.15 -11.97 -3.85
C GLU A 83 -2.14 -11.46 -5.30
N GLU A 84 -2.07 -10.14 -5.48
CA GLU A 84 -2.21 -9.50 -6.77
C GLU A 84 -0.92 -9.52 -7.60
N TYR A 85 0.24 -9.33 -6.96
CA TYR A 85 1.53 -9.39 -7.66
C TYR A 85 2.11 -10.80 -7.76
N SER A 86 1.37 -11.83 -7.29
CA SER A 86 1.82 -13.23 -7.30
C SER A 86 3.25 -13.38 -6.77
N ILE A 87 3.61 -12.53 -5.80
CA ILE A 87 4.91 -12.61 -5.17
C ILE A 87 4.90 -13.92 -4.41
N PRO A 88 5.86 -14.83 -4.67
CA PRO A 88 5.87 -16.11 -3.98
C PRO A 88 5.94 -15.82 -2.48
N SER A 89 4.84 -16.07 -1.79
CA SER A 89 4.82 -16.28 -0.35
C SER A 89 5.67 -17.53 -0.09
N ASP A 90 7.00 -17.40 -0.07
CA ASP A 90 7.85 -18.50 0.36
C ASP A 90 7.45 -18.84 1.83
N PRO A 91 7.41 -20.13 2.18
CA PRO A 91 6.58 -20.71 3.25
C PRO A 91 7.08 -20.49 4.68
#